data_AF-A0A3R6KFS2-F1
#
_entry.id   AF-A0A3R6KFS2-F1
#
_cell.length_a   1.000
_cell.length_b   1.000
_cell.length_c   1.000
_cell.angle_alpha   90.00
_cell.angle_beta   90.00
_cell.angle_gamma   90.00
#
_symmetry.space_group_name_H-M   'P 1'
#
loop_
_entity.id
_entity.type
_entity.pdbx_description
1 polymer ?
#
loop_
_entity_poly.entity_id
_entity_poly.type
_entity_poly.pdbx_seq_one_letter_code
_entity_poly.pdbx_strand_id
1 'polypeptide(L)'
;MLVRIFSSVCVYVLKGKDLDNKEKIELKRLRVTMVTKALFIFIGIILMQLIAYMLCVLGYTVFGIAQGIGYARALAEITILNTTKSTNLMLTISAVSAILSFIWCAILYKKSGFRADSMDYRKVFSVKNIMMIFFTAAGCCIILTFLLSGLTALMPGVFKNYTKLMSNFETGNMAVTLAYAVFIGPVSEEMIFRGAIFDRFYIGFDYWVANILQAALFGLYHMNLVQGLYAFCLGIVLGVIVKATGSILCSMLTHIIFNGTSYILPIVLGSGNNIINIAVMFVLFVIAVLGIFGIKTFTGAVSHNN
;
A
#
# COMPACT_ATOMS: atom_id res chain seq x y z
N MET A 1 30.48 13.42 1.33
CA MET A 1 31.00 13.92 0.03
C MET A 1 30.42 13.17 -1.17
N LEU A 2 30.36 11.83 -1.19
CA LEU A 2 29.74 11.03 -2.28
C LEU A 2 28.22 11.25 -2.48
N VAL A 3 27.46 11.58 -1.43
CA VAL A 3 26.01 11.82 -1.52
C VAL A 3 25.66 13.14 -2.25
N ARG A 4 26.58 14.11 -2.29
CA ARG A 4 26.39 15.40 -2.97
C ARG A 4 26.74 15.36 -4.47
N ILE A 5 27.47 14.34 -4.93
CA ILE A 5 27.81 14.20 -6.36
C ILE A 5 26.63 13.63 -7.16
N PHE A 6 25.71 12.91 -6.51
CA PHE A 6 24.53 12.32 -7.15
C PHE A 6 23.20 13.00 -6.79
N SER A 7 23.21 14.09 -5.99
CA SER A 7 21.99 14.80 -5.61
C SER A 7 21.40 15.66 -6.73
N SER A 8 22.12 15.82 -7.84
CA SER A 8 21.68 16.69 -8.95
C SER A 8 21.88 16.07 -10.34
N VAL A 9 22.57 14.93 -10.45
CA VAL A 9 22.89 14.27 -11.73
C VAL A 9 23.05 12.74 -11.51
N CYS A 10 22.71 11.95 -12.54
CA CYS A 10 23.21 10.57 -12.78
C CYS A 10 22.43 9.35 -12.25
N VAL A 11 21.18 9.21 -12.68
CA VAL A 11 20.75 7.95 -13.36
C VAL A 11 20.22 8.25 -14.75
N TYR A 12 19.46 9.35 -14.92
CA TYR A 12 18.99 9.80 -16.22
C TYR A 12 20.13 10.15 -17.20
N VAL A 13 21.25 10.66 -16.71
CA VAL A 13 22.42 11.03 -17.54
C VAL A 13 23.25 9.81 -18.01
N LEU A 14 23.10 8.67 -17.34
CA LEU A 14 23.80 7.43 -17.69
C LEU A 14 22.99 6.55 -18.66
N LYS A 15 21.77 6.97 -19.01
CA LYS A 15 20.88 6.25 -19.91
C LYS A 15 21.34 6.49 -21.36
N GLY A 16 21.94 5.48 -21.99
CA GLY A 16 22.34 5.52 -23.40
C GLY A 16 23.76 6.03 -23.66
N LYS A 17 24.62 6.14 -22.65
CA LYS A 17 26.06 6.39 -22.82
C LYS A 17 26.84 5.10 -22.61
N ASP A 18 27.87 4.88 -23.41
CA ASP A 18 28.88 3.85 -23.15
C ASP A 18 29.63 4.24 -21.88
N LEU A 19 29.19 3.68 -20.75
CA LEU A 19 29.80 3.91 -19.46
C LEU A 19 31.21 3.31 -19.43
N ASP A 20 32.16 4.10 -18.96
CA ASP A 20 33.49 3.59 -18.69
C ASP A 20 33.46 2.60 -17.50
N ASN A 21 34.57 1.89 -17.28
CA ASN A 21 34.63 0.88 -16.20
C ASN A 21 34.47 1.48 -14.80
N LYS A 22 34.89 2.73 -14.58
CA LYS A 22 34.79 3.41 -13.29
C LYS A 22 33.34 3.82 -13.01
N GLU A 23 32.65 4.37 -14.00
CA GLU A 23 31.22 4.73 -13.92
C GLU A 23 30.34 3.50 -13.68
N LYS A 24 30.64 2.36 -14.34
CA LYS A 24 29.95 1.08 -14.08
C LYS A 24 30.09 0.62 -12.63
N ILE A 25 31.30 0.73 -12.06
CA ILE A 25 31.55 0.36 -10.66
C ILE A 25 30.79 1.27 -9.69
N GLU A 26 30.82 2.59 -9.93
CA GLU A 26 30.10 3.56 -9.10
C GLU A 26 28.58 3.37 -9.18
N LEU A 27 28.02 3.14 -10.37
CA LEU A 27 26.60 2.82 -10.55
C LEU A 27 26.20 1.53 -9.81
N LYS A 28 27.05 0.50 -9.84
CA LYS A 28 26.83 -0.74 -9.08
C LYS A 28 26.82 -0.47 -7.58
N ARG A 29 27.78 0.29 -7.05
CA ARG A 29 27.84 0.69 -5.64
C ARG A 29 26.61 1.49 -5.21
N LEU A 30 26.16 2.42 -6.05
CA LEU A 30 24.94 3.20 -5.84
C LEU A 30 23.71 2.31 -5.74
N ARG A 31 23.51 1.42 -6.72
CA ARG A 31 22.39 0.47 -6.75
C ARG A 31 22.35 -0.41 -5.50
N VAL A 32 23.50 -1.01 -5.13
CA VAL A 32 23.60 -1.82 -3.91
C VAL A 32 23.23 -1.00 -2.67
N THR A 33 23.77 0.22 -2.56
CA THR A 33 23.45 1.11 -1.42
C THR A 33 21.95 1.43 -1.34
N MET A 34 21.31 1.71 -2.48
CA MET A 34 19.88 2.03 -2.52
C MET A 34 19.00 0.83 -2.20
N VAL A 35 19.34 -0.36 -2.72
CA VAL A 35 18.67 -1.62 -2.37
C VAL A 35 18.79 -1.89 -0.88
N THR A 36 20.01 -1.79 -0.32
CA THR A 36 20.24 -1.99 1.11
C THR A 36 19.41 -1.02 1.96
N LYS A 37 19.35 0.26 1.59
CA LYS A 37 18.51 1.25 2.30
C LYS A 37 17.02 0.91 2.23
N ALA A 38 16.51 0.50 1.07
CA ALA A 38 15.12 0.08 0.91
C ALA A 38 14.80 -1.16 1.77
N LEU A 39 15.70 -2.14 1.80
CA LEU A 39 15.55 -3.33 2.64
C LEU A 39 15.60 -3.02 4.14
N PHE A 40 16.43 -2.07 4.58
CA PHE A 40 16.41 -1.63 5.98
C PHE A 40 15.09 -0.97 6.37
N ILE A 41 14.49 -0.18 5.48
CA ILE A 41 13.14 0.37 5.71
C ILE A 41 12.13 -0.79 5.81
N PHE A 42 12.19 -1.75 4.89
CA PHE A 42 11.32 -2.92 4.86
C PHE A 42 11.44 -3.81 6.11
N ILE A 43 12.66 -4.04 6.61
CA ILE A 43 12.86 -4.77 7.87
C ILE A 43 12.36 -3.94 9.05
N GLY A 44 12.60 -2.63 9.02
CA GLY A 44 12.16 -1.73 10.07
C GLY A 44 10.64 -1.69 10.24
N ILE A 45 9.85 -1.72 9.15
CA ILE A 45 8.38 -1.80 9.26
C ILE A 45 7.91 -3.13 9.87
N ILE A 46 8.65 -4.23 9.67
CA ILE A 46 8.37 -5.51 10.34
C ILE A 46 8.66 -5.39 11.83
N LEU A 47 9.76 -4.71 12.21
CA LEU A 47 10.07 -4.41 13.61
C LEU A 47 9.03 -3.49 14.27
N MET A 48 8.42 -2.55 13.51
CA MET A 48 7.33 -1.72 14.01
C MET A 48 6.12 -2.55 14.44
N GLN A 49 5.87 -3.71 13.83
CA GLN A 49 4.83 -4.64 14.29
C GLN A 49 5.12 -5.19 15.69
N LEU A 50 6.38 -5.52 15.97
CA LEU A 50 6.80 -6.01 17.30
C LEU A 50 6.71 -4.90 18.34
N ILE A 51 7.12 -3.67 17.99
CA ILE A 51 7.01 -2.51 18.87
C ILE A 51 5.54 -2.21 19.16
N ALA A 52 4.69 -2.18 18.14
CA ALA A 52 3.25 -1.97 18.30
C ALA A 52 2.61 -3.03 19.20
N TYR A 53 2.99 -4.31 19.02
CA TYR A 53 2.54 -5.39 19.89
C TYR A 53 2.90 -5.13 21.36
N MET A 54 4.17 -4.77 21.63
CA MET A 54 4.62 -4.46 23.00
C MET A 54 3.88 -3.26 23.60
N LEU A 55 3.65 -2.21 22.81
CA LEU A 55 2.90 -1.02 23.26
C LEU A 55 1.44 -1.34 23.58
N CYS A 56 0.76 -2.13 22.75
CA CYS A 56 -0.62 -2.53 23.00
C CYS A 56 -0.75 -3.41 24.25
N VAL A 57 0.16 -4.37 24.44
CA VAL A 57 0.18 -5.24 25.64
C VAL A 57 0.44 -4.41 26.89
N LEU A 58 1.40 -3.49 26.85
CA LEU A 58 1.68 -2.58 27.96
C LEU A 58 0.47 -1.71 28.28
N GLY A 59 -0.14 -1.10 27.26
CA GLY A 59 -1.33 -0.25 27.41
C GLY A 59 -2.51 -0.99 28.04
N TYR A 60 -2.81 -2.21 27.59
CA TYR A 60 -3.87 -3.03 28.18
C TYR A 60 -3.56 -3.38 29.65
N THR A 61 -2.31 -3.74 29.94
CA THR A 61 -1.89 -4.09 31.31
C THR A 61 -2.04 -2.90 32.26
N VAL A 62 -1.58 -1.71 31.85
CA VAL A 62 -1.69 -0.48 32.64
C VAL A 62 -3.15 -0.10 32.85
N PHE A 63 -3.98 -0.19 31.81
CA PHE A 63 -5.41 0.09 31.92
C PHE A 63 -6.11 -0.88 32.89
N GLY A 64 -5.83 -2.18 32.79
CA GLY A 64 -6.40 -3.18 33.70
C GLY A 64 -6.04 -2.90 35.16
N ILE A 65 -4.77 -2.57 35.43
CA ILE A 65 -4.32 -2.19 36.78
C ILE A 65 -5.03 -0.92 37.26
N ALA A 66 -5.19 0.08 36.40
CA ALA A 66 -5.91 1.32 36.74
C ALA A 66 -7.40 1.07 37.07
N GLN A 67 -7.99 0.00 36.54
CA GLN A 67 -9.35 -0.46 36.86
C GLN A 67 -9.41 -1.39 38.09
N GLY A 68 -8.30 -1.54 38.83
CA GLY A 68 -8.22 -2.39 40.02
C GLY A 68 -8.03 -3.89 39.73
N ILE A 69 -7.76 -4.27 38.47
CA ILE A 69 -7.43 -5.66 38.12
C ILE A 69 -5.97 -5.94 38.49
N GLY A 70 -5.71 -6.98 39.27
CA GLY A 70 -4.34 -7.37 39.63
C GLY A 70 -3.50 -7.75 38.39
N TYR A 71 -2.19 -7.43 38.42
CA TYR A 71 -1.25 -7.65 37.31
C TYR A 71 -1.33 -9.04 36.67
N ALA A 72 -1.36 -10.10 37.49
CA ALA A 72 -1.42 -11.48 37.02
C ALA A 72 -2.70 -11.76 36.20
N ARG A 73 -3.83 -11.15 36.58
CA ARG A 73 -5.10 -11.30 35.88
C ARG A 73 -5.15 -10.50 34.59
N ALA A 74 -4.61 -9.27 34.60
CA ALA A 74 -4.48 -8.47 33.38
C ALA A 74 -3.62 -9.18 32.32
N LEU A 75 -2.52 -9.80 32.73
CA LEU A 75 -1.65 -10.57 31.82
C LEU A 75 -2.32 -11.86 31.31
N ALA A 76 -3.09 -12.55 32.17
CA ALA A 76 -3.86 -13.73 31.78
C ALA A 76 -4.93 -13.39 30.73
N GLU A 77 -5.64 -12.27 30.88
CA GLU A 77 -6.64 -11.81 29.91
C GLU A 77 -6.03 -11.53 28.53
N ILE A 78 -4.87 -10.84 28.48
CA ILE A 78 -4.15 -10.61 27.21
C ILE A 78 -3.74 -11.94 26.56
N THR A 79 -3.24 -12.87 27.36
CA THR A 79 -2.81 -14.19 26.86
C THR A 79 -3.99 -14.96 26.27
N ILE A 80 -5.15 -14.89 26.91
CA ILE A 80 -6.39 -15.48 26.40
C ILE A 80 -6.81 -14.78 25.11
N LEU A 81 -6.86 -13.44 25.06
CA LEU A 81 -7.24 -12.67 23.87
C LEU A 81 -6.33 -12.95 22.66
N ASN A 82 -5.03 -13.13 22.90
CA ASN A 82 -4.07 -13.53 21.88
C ASN A 82 -4.27 -14.98 21.43
N THR A 83 -4.54 -15.89 22.37
CA THR A 83 -4.76 -17.32 22.08
C THR A 83 -6.08 -17.56 21.34
N THR A 84 -7.11 -16.78 21.65
CA THR A 84 -8.42 -16.81 20.97
C THR A 84 -8.41 -16.10 19.62
N LYS A 85 -7.26 -15.57 19.17
CA LYS A 85 -7.11 -14.79 17.92
C LYS A 85 -8.17 -13.69 17.81
N SER A 86 -8.35 -12.89 18.86
CA SER A 86 -9.28 -11.77 18.83
C SER A 86 -8.92 -10.84 17.66
N THR A 87 -9.77 -10.83 16.62
CA THR A 87 -9.57 -10.00 15.42
C THR A 87 -9.35 -8.54 15.79
N ASN A 88 -10.11 -8.03 16.76
CA ASN A 88 -10.04 -6.63 17.18
C ASN A 88 -8.68 -6.26 17.77
N LEU A 89 -8.08 -7.14 18.58
CA LEU A 89 -6.74 -6.91 19.14
C LEU A 89 -5.69 -6.91 18.03
N MET A 90 -5.76 -7.87 17.10
CA MET A 90 -4.84 -7.91 15.95
C MET A 90 -4.95 -6.66 15.08
N LEU A 91 -6.17 -6.23 14.75
CA LEU A 91 -6.42 -5.01 13.97
C LEU A 91 -5.90 -3.77 14.70
N THR A 92 -6.07 -3.69 16.02
CA THR A 92 -5.55 -2.58 16.83
C THR A 92 -4.02 -2.53 16.78
N ILE A 93 -3.36 -3.66 16.96
CA ILE A 93 -1.89 -3.75 16.88
C ILE A 93 -1.41 -3.34 15.47
N SER A 94 -2.07 -3.84 14.42
CA SER A 94 -1.76 -3.47 13.04
C SER A 94 -2.00 -1.99 12.76
N ALA A 95 -3.03 -1.37 13.33
CA ALA A 95 -3.27 0.06 13.21
C ALA A 95 -2.17 0.89 13.89
N VAL A 96 -1.76 0.52 15.10
CA VAL A 96 -0.64 1.18 15.80
C VAL A 96 0.66 1.04 15.00
N SER A 97 0.95 -0.16 14.51
CA SER A 97 2.10 -0.44 13.63
C SER A 97 2.09 0.42 12.37
N ALA A 98 0.93 0.53 11.72
CA ALA A 98 0.74 1.35 10.53
C ALA A 98 0.96 2.84 10.82
N ILE A 99 0.48 3.35 11.95
CA ILE A 99 0.70 4.75 12.36
C ILE A 99 2.18 5.03 12.62
N LEU A 100 2.87 4.15 13.37
CA LEU A 100 4.30 4.30 13.66
C LEU A 100 5.14 4.27 12.36
N SER A 101 4.85 3.30 11.51
CA SER A 101 5.47 3.16 10.19
C SER A 101 5.23 4.39 9.30
N PHE A 102 4.00 4.93 9.30
CA PHE A 102 3.66 6.14 8.56
C PHE A 102 4.47 7.33 9.04
N ILE A 103 4.53 7.59 10.35
CA ILE A 103 5.27 8.71 10.92
C ILE A 103 6.75 8.61 10.53
N TRP A 104 7.36 7.44 10.72
CA TRP A 104 8.77 7.24 10.40
C TRP A 104 9.05 7.41 8.89
N CYS A 105 8.24 6.79 8.03
CA CYS A 105 8.39 6.88 6.58
C CYS A 105 8.09 8.30 6.05
N ALA A 106 7.15 9.02 6.64
CA ALA A 106 6.87 10.42 6.30
C ALA A 106 8.06 11.34 6.63
N ILE A 107 8.79 11.08 7.72
CA ILE A 107 10.04 11.79 8.03
C ILE A 107 11.10 11.48 6.96
N LEU A 108 11.25 10.22 6.56
CA LEU A 108 12.20 9.82 5.51
C LEU A 108 11.83 10.40 4.14
N TYR A 109 10.53 10.49 3.85
CA TYR A 109 9.97 11.08 2.64
C TYR A 109 10.25 12.58 2.59
N LYS A 110 9.97 13.33 3.65
CA LYS A 110 10.27 14.78 3.70
C LYS A 110 11.77 15.09 3.58
N LYS A 111 12.63 14.20 4.07
CA LYS A 111 14.10 14.32 3.90
C LYS A 111 14.57 13.93 2.49
N SER A 112 13.74 13.23 1.72
CA SER A 112 13.98 12.85 0.33
C SER A 112 13.67 14.06 -0.57
N GLY A 113 14.65 14.95 -0.74
CA GLY A 113 14.50 16.17 -1.56
C GLY A 113 14.23 15.92 -3.06
N PHE A 114 14.05 14.66 -3.47
CA PHE A 114 13.81 14.24 -4.85
C PHE A 114 12.42 14.66 -5.38
N ARG A 115 11.43 14.85 -4.50
CA ARG A 115 10.06 15.27 -4.89
C ARG A 115 9.74 16.72 -4.49
N ALA A 116 10.77 17.56 -4.38
CA ALA A 116 10.68 18.92 -3.85
C ALA A 116 10.09 19.96 -4.83
N ASP A 117 9.37 19.53 -5.87
CA ASP A 117 8.73 20.44 -6.82
C ASP A 117 7.37 20.90 -6.26
N SER A 118 7.08 22.18 -6.43
CA SER A 118 5.76 22.74 -6.08
C SER A 118 4.68 22.13 -6.98
N MET A 119 3.77 21.34 -6.39
CA MET A 119 2.61 20.80 -7.09
C MET A 119 1.39 21.71 -6.90
N ASP A 120 0.69 22.02 -8.00
CA ASP A 120 -0.63 22.65 -7.92
C ASP A 120 -1.71 21.58 -7.68
N TYR A 121 -2.03 21.36 -6.40
CA TYR A 121 -3.01 20.36 -5.97
C TYR A 121 -4.41 20.58 -6.56
N ARG A 122 -4.79 21.80 -6.98
CA ARG A 122 -6.10 22.04 -7.59
C ARG A 122 -6.21 21.36 -8.96
N LYS A 123 -5.13 21.38 -9.74
CA LYS A 123 -5.06 20.70 -11.04
C LYS A 123 -4.92 19.19 -10.87
N VAL A 124 -4.13 18.74 -9.88
CA VAL A 124 -4.01 17.30 -9.53
C VAL A 124 -5.37 16.71 -9.16
N PHE A 125 -6.13 17.39 -8.31
CA PHE A 125 -7.46 16.97 -7.85
C PHE A 125 -8.61 17.62 -8.64
N SER A 126 -8.43 17.80 -9.94
CA SER A 126 -9.55 18.18 -10.82
C SER A 126 -10.64 17.11 -10.81
N VAL A 127 -11.90 17.49 -11.07
CA VAL A 127 -13.03 16.55 -11.12
C VAL A 127 -12.75 15.39 -12.07
N LYS A 128 -12.18 15.69 -13.25
CA LYS A 128 -11.75 14.68 -14.23
C LYS A 128 -10.79 13.66 -13.60
N ASN A 129 -9.76 14.12 -12.90
CA ASN A 129 -8.76 13.25 -12.27
C ASN A 129 -9.34 12.41 -11.13
N ILE A 130 -10.23 12.99 -10.30
CA ILE A 130 -10.92 12.27 -9.24
C ILE A 130 -11.79 11.15 -9.83
N MET A 131 -12.54 11.44 -10.90
CA MET A 131 -13.37 10.44 -11.59
C MET A 131 -12.51 9.31 -12.17
N MET A 132 -11.38 9.64 -12.79
CA MET A 132 -10.44 8.63 -13.31
C MET A 132 -9.83 7.77 -12.20
N ILE A 133 -9.45 8.37 -11.06
CA ILE A 133 -8.98 7.64 -9.87
C ILE A 133 -10.07 6.68 -9.40
N PHE A 134 -11.30 7.16 -9.23
CA PHE A 134 -12.41 6.37 -8.75
C PHE A 134 -12.69 5.17 -9.66
N PHE A 135 -12.83 5.40 -10.96
CA PHE A 135 -13.13 4.34 -11.93
C PHE A 135 -11.99 3.33 -12.08
N THR A 136 -10.73 3.79 -12.03
CA THR A 136 -9.57 2.89 -12.01
C THR A 136 -9.56 2.03 -10.75
N ALA A 137 -9.74 2.65 -9.57
CA ALA A 137 -9.70 1.95 -8.29
C ALA A 137 -10.82 0.92 -8.15
N ALA A 138 -12.08 1.35 -8.34
CA ALA A 138 -13.24 0.48 -8.27
C ALA A 138 -13.14 -0.63 -9.33
N GLY A 139 -12.77 -0.25 -10.54
CA GLY A 139 -12.63 -1.17 -11.66
C GLY A 139 -11.59 -2.27 -11.44
N CYS A 140 -10.40 -1.91 -10.99
CA CYS A 140 -9.36 -2.87 -10.61
C CYS A 140 -9.86 -3.82 -9.49
N CYS A 141 -10.60 -3.30 -8.51
CA CYS A 141 -11.16 -4.10 -7.43
C CYS A 141 -12.17 -5.12 -7.94
N ILE A 142 -13.07 -4.73 -8.84
CA ILE A 142 -14.10 -5.61 -9.41
C ILE A 142 -13.49 -6.70 -10.30
N ILE A 143 -12.55 -6.33 -11.18
CA ILE A 143 -11.81 -7.29 -12.02
C ILE A 143 -11.10 -8.32 -11.13
N LEU A 144 -10.40 -7.84 -10.09
CA LEU A 144 -9.70 -8.72 -9.17
C LEU A 144 -10.66 -9.62 -8.41
N THR A 145 -11.77 -9.09 -7.90
CA THR A 145 -12.75 -9.87 -7.13
C THR A 145 -13.28 -11.02 -8.00
N PHE A 146 -13.66 -10.75 -9.25
CA PHE A 146 -14.11 -11.78 -10.18
C PHE A 146 -13.04 -12.85 -10.44
N LEU A 147 -11.81 -12.41 -10.71
CA LEU A 147 -10.68 -13.32 -10.92
C LEU A 147 -10.45 -14.21 -9.69
N LEU A 148 -10.43 -13.63 -8.48
CA LEU A 148 -10.22 -14.37 -7.25
C LEU A 148 -11.38 -15.34 -6.96
N SER A 149 -12.63 -14.96 -7.21
CA SER A 149 -13.79 -15.86 -7.08
C SER A 149 -13.67 -17.08 -8.00
N GLY A 150 -13.33 -16.87 -9.27
CA GLY A 150 -13.11 -17.97 -10.22
C GLY A 150 -11.94 -18.87 -9.82
N LEU A 151 -10.80 -18.29 -9.45
CA LEU A 151 -9.62 -19.05 -9.02
C LEU A 151 -9.85 -19.82 -7.70
N THR A 152 -10.64 -19.26 -6.77
CA THR A 152 -11.01 -19.95 -5.53
C THR A 152 -11.83 -21.21 -5.83
N ALA A 153 -12.75 -21.15 -6.80
CA ALA A 153 -13.56 -22.30 -7.21
C ALA A 153 -12.71 -23.40 -7.88
N LEU A 154 -11.70 -23.03 -8.66
CA LEU A 154 -10.82 -23.98 -9.35
C LEU A 154 -9.73 -24.57 -8.45
N MET A 155 -9.22 -23.79 -7.49
CA MET A 155 -8.05 -24.15 -6.67
C MET A 155 -8.26 -23.87 -5.17
N PRO A 156 -9.30 -24.44 -4.52
CA PRO A 156 -9.68 -24.08 -3.15
C PRO A 156 -8.56 -24.32 -2.12
N GLY A 157 -7.69 -25.30 -2.35
CA GLY A 157 -6.56 -25.60 -1.46
C GLY A 157 -5.55 -24.46 -1.32
N VAL A 158 -5.28 -23.72 -2.41
CA VAL A 158 -4.37 -22.56 -2.40
C VAL A 158 -5.01 -21.38 -1.65
N PHE A 159 -6.33 -21.25 -1.71
CA PHE A 159 -7.07 -20.13 -1.15
C PHE A 159 -7.45 -20.30 0.32
N LYS A 160 -7.30 -21.50 0.91
CA LYS A 160 -7.71 -21.78 2.31
C LYS A 160 -7.20 -20.77 3.34
N ASN A 161 -5.93 -20.38 3.25
CA ASN A 161 -5.35 -19.41 4.19
C ASN A 161 -5.85 -17.99 3.93
N TYR A 162 -6.11 -17.66 2.66
CA TYR A 162 -6.66 -16.36 2.28
C TYR A 162 -8.11 -16.22 2.73
N THR A 163 -8.97 -17.22 2.48
CA THR A 163 -10.39 -17.18 2.90
C THR A 163 -10.51 -17.08 4.42
N LYS A 164 -9.69 -17.82 5.17
CA LYS A 164 -9.61 -17.69 6.63
C LYS A 164 -9.14 -16.31 7.10
N LEU A 165 -8.21 -15.68 6.37
CA LEU A 165 -7.77 -14.33 6.67
C LEU A 165 -8.92 -13.33 6.46
N MET A 166 -9.60 -13.41 5.31
CA MET A 166 -10.73 -12.53 4.98
C MET A 166 -11.90 -12.69 5.97
N SER A 167 -12.23 -13.93 6.36
CA SER A 167 -13.30 -14.18 7.35
C SER A 167 -13.01 -13.55 8.72
N ASN A 168 -11.73 -13.37 9.08
CA ASN A 168 -11.40 -12.65 10.31
C ASN A 168 -11.82 -11.18 10.22
N PHE A 169 -11.61 -10.51 9.08
CA PHE A 169 -12.06 -9.13 8.89
C PHE A 169 -13.59 -9.01 8.92
N GLU A 170 -14.31 -10.00 8.41
CA GLU A 170 -15.80 -10.02 8.44
C GLU A 170 -16.38 -10.22 9.85
N THR A 171 -15.71 -11.02 10.68
CA THR A 171 -16.15 -11.32 12.06
C THR A 171 -15.69 -10.27 13.08
N GLY A 172 -14.80 -9.35 12.68
CA GLY A 172 -14.32 -8.26 13.51
C GLY A 172 -15.37 -7.19 13.78
N ASN A 173 -15.07 -6.26 14.68
CA ASN A 173 -15.86 -5.04 14.81
C ASN A 173 -15.76 -4.26 13.48
N MET A 174 -16.92 -4.01 12.84
CA MET A 174 -16.96 -3.39 11.51
C MET A 174 -16.32 -2.00 11.49
N ALA A 175 -16.51 -1.18 12.53
CA ALA A 175 -15.92 0.16 12.58
C ALA A 175 -14.38 0.10 12.66
N VAL A 176 -13.83 -0.78 13.50
CA VAL A 176 -12.37 -0.97 13.61
C VAL A 176 -11.80 -1.55 12.31
N THR A 177 -12.50 -2.52 11.72
CA THR A 177 -12.15 -3.17 10.46
C THR A 177 -12.08 -2.16 9.32
N LEU A 178 -13.12 -1.35 9.14
CA LEU A 178 -13.15 -0.32 8.10
C LEU A 178 -12.09 0.76 8.35
N ALA A 179 -11.94 1.23 9.59
CA ALA A 179 -10.93 2.22 9.93
C ALA A 179 -9.52 1.76 9.56
N TYR A 180 -9.18 0.50 9.85
CA TYR A 180 -7.89 -0.05 9.49
C TYR A 180 -7.79 -0.41 8.00
N ALA A 181 -8.63 -1.32 7.52
CA ALA A 181 -8.49 -1.93 6.21
C ALA A 181 -8.77 -0.96 5.05
N VAL A 182 -9.64 0.03 5.24
CA VAL A 182 -10.00 0.99 4.18
C VAL A 182 -9.15 2.27 4.26
N PHE A 183 -8.71 2.67 5.46
CA PHE A 183 -8.05 3.96 5.64
C PHE A 183 -6.63 3.87 6.19
N ILE A 184 -6.44 3.48 7.46
CA ILE A 184 -5.13 3.55 8.14
C ILE A 184 -4.08 2.69 7.42
N GLY A 185 -4.43 1.45 7.05
CA GLY A 185 -3.57 0.53 6.33
C GLY A 185 -3.14 1.11 4.98
N PRO A 186 -4.07 1.37 4.04
CA PRO A 186 -3.75 1.94 2.73
C PRO A 186 -2.91 3.23 2.79
N VAL A 187 -3.24 4.17 3.68
CA VAL A 187 -2.47 5.42 3.83
C VAL A 187 -1.05 5.16 4.29
N SER A 188 -0.87 4.27 5.28
CA SER A 188 0.47 3.89 5.76
C SER A 188 1.28 3.17 4.69
N GLU A 189 0.67 2.20 4.03
CA GLU A 189 1.28 1.40 2.97
C GLU A 189 1.76 2.30 1.82
N GLU A 190 0.95 3.25 1.35
CA GLU A 190 1.40 4.19 0.32
C GLU A 190 2.63 5.00 0.76
N MET A 191 2.64 5.49 2.01
CA MET A 191 3.78 6.25 2.54
C MET A 191 5.03 5.39 2.64
N ILE A 192 4.91 4.13 3.05
CA ILE A 192 6.02 3.16 3.13
C ILE A 192 6.55 2.85 1.73
N PHE A 193 5.68 2.38 0.82
CA PHE A 193 6.11 1.79 -0.44
C PHE A 193 6.36 2.84 -1.53
N ARG A 194 5.48 3.83 -1.68
CA ARG A 194 5.58 4.86 -2.75
C ARG A 194 6.33 6.09 -2.26
N GLY A 195 6.22 6.39 -0.97
CA GLY A 195 6.96 7.47 -0.32
C GLY A 195 8.40 7.08 -0.04
N ALA A 196 8.63 6.12 0.86
CA ALA A 196 9.98 5.87 1.37
C ALA A 196 10.80 4.88 0.54
N ILE A 197 10.25 3.70 0.19
CA ILE A 197 10.97 2.62 -0.50
C ILE A 197 11.21 2.97 -1.98
N PHE A 198 10.17 3.37 -2.72
CA PHE A 198 10.29 3.72 -4.14
C PHE A 198 11.32 4.83 -4.36
N ASP A 199 11.34 5.86 -3.51
CA ASP A 199 12.31 6.95 -3.60
C ASP A 199 13.77 6.46 -3.53
N ARG A 200 14.05 5.38 -2.81
CA ARG A 200 15.40 4.77 -2.79
C ARG A 200 15.69 4.03 -4.09
N PHE A 201 14.76 3.22 -4.57
CA PHE A 201 14.95 2.50 -5.83
C PHE A 201 15.09 3.45 -7.03
N TYR A 202 14.30 4.52 -7.07
CA TYR A 202 14.32 5.48 -8.18
C TYR A 202 15.65 6.24 -8.31
N ILE A 203 16.45 6.32 -7.23
CA ILE A 203 17.81 6.89 -7.27
C ILE A 203 18.80 5.96 -7.99
N GLY A 204 18.57 4.64 -8.04
CA GLY A 204 19.51 3.67 -8.61
C GLY A 204 19.04 2.97 -9.89
N PHE A 205 17.74 3.03 -10.18
CA PHE A 205 17.07 2.29 -11.25
C PHE A 205 16.17 3.21 -12.07
N ASP A 206 15.82 2.78 -13.28
CA ASP A 206 14.75 3.45 -14.01
C ASP A 206 13.39 3.25 -13.32
N TYR A 207 12.42 4.04 -13.76
CA TYR A 207 11.07 4.02 -13.23
C TYR A 207 10.46 2.61 -13.15
N TRP A 208 10.54 1.81 -14.22
CA TRP A 208 9.82 0.54 -14.29
C TRP A 208 10.45 -0.48 -13.36
N VAL A 209 11.77 -0.56 -13.34
CA VAL A 209 12.49 -1.43 -12.41
C VAL A 209 12.22 -1.00 -10.96
N ALA A 210 12.28 0.29 -10.65
CA ALA A 210 11.96 0.80 -9.31
C ALA A 210 10.51 0.49 -8.90
N ASN A 211 9.56 0.63 -9.83
CA ASN A 211 8.15 0.36 -9.59
C ASN A 211 7.87 -1.14 -9.35
N ILE A 212 8.52 -2.02 -10.11
CA ILE A 212 8.40 -3.47 -9.94
C ILE A 212 9.02 -3.90 -8.60
N LEU A 213 10.21 -3.38 -8.25
CA LEU A 213 10.87 -3.72 -6.99
C LEU A 213 10.06 -3.27 -5.77
N GLN A 214 9.50 -2.06 -5.77
CA GLN A 214 8.64 -1.63 -4.65
C GLN A 214 7.36 -2.46 -4.58
N ALA A 215 6.75 -2.79 -5.73
CA ALA A 215 5.54 -3.59 -5.77
C ALA A 215 5.80 -5.01 -5.26
N ALA A 216 6.97 -5.58 -5.53
CA ALA A 216 7.38 -6.89 -5.03
C ALA A 216 7.49 -6.89 -3.50
N LEU A 217 8.09 -5.86 -2.92
CA LEU A 217 8.12 -5.70 -1.46
C LEU A 217 6.72 -5.49 -0.88
N PHE A 218 5.85 -4.74 -1.56
CA PHE A 218 4.45 -4.57 -1.15
C PHE A 218 3.66 -5.89 -1.17
N GLY A 219 3.85 -6.73 -2.19
CA GLY A 219 3.28 -8.08 -2.22
C GLY A 219 3.82 -8.96 -1.09
N LEU A 220 5.14 -8.96 -0.88
CA LEU A 220 5.80 -9.75 0.17
C LEU A 220 5.32 -9.36 1.58
N TYR A 221 5.07 -8.07 1.81
CA TYR A 221 4.61 -7.53 3.09
C TYR A 221 3.35 -8.21 3.64
N HIS A 222 2.49 -8.71 2.75
CA HIS A 222 1.21 -9.32 3.14
C HIS A 222 1.34 -10.75 3.69
N MET A 223 2.49 -11.41 3.53
CA MET A 223 2.78 -12.73 4.12
C MET A 223 1.73 -13.82 3.81
N ASN A 224 0.97 -13.64 2.74
CA ASN A 224 -0.03 -14.57 2.22
C ASN A 224 0.11 -14.59 0.69
N LEU A 225 0.18 -15.78 0.09
CA LEU A 225 0.49 -15.91 -1.34
C LEU A 225 -0.56 -15.24 -2.24
N VAL A 226 -1.85 -15.53 -2.02
CA VAL A 226 -2.94 -14.98 -2.84
C VAL A 226 -2.99 -13.46 -2.67
N GLN A 227 -2.94 -12.98 -1.43
CA GLN A 227 -2.96 -11.56 -1.13
C GLN A 227 -1.73 -10.83 -1.69
N GLY A 228 -0.55 -11.40 -1.51
CA GLY A 228 0.70 -10.84 -2.00
C GLY A 228 0.76 -10.73 -3.52
N LEU A 229 0.21 -11.71 -4.25
CA LEU A 229 0.17 -11.67 -5.71
C LEU A 229 -0.71 -10.54 -6.23
N TYR A 230 -1.93 -10.38 -5.70
CA TYR A 230 -2.77 -9.27 -6.16
C TYR A 230 -2.27 -7.92 -5.64
N ALA A 231 -1.70 -7.88 -4.44
CA ALA A 231 -1.07 -6.69 -3.89
C ALA A 231 0.14 -6.26 -4.74
N PHE A 232 0.92 -7.20 -5.28
CA PHE A 232 1.97 -6.90 -6.26
C PHE A 232 1.41 -6.23 -7.52
N CYS A 233 0.33 -6.78 -8.09
CA CYS A 233 -0.31 -6.21 -9.28
C CYS A 233 -0.88 -4.80 -9.03
N LEU A 234 -1.64 -4.63 -7.95
CA LEU A 234 -2.12 -3.32 -7.49
C LEU A 234 -0.93 -2.38 -7.19
N GLY A 235 0.13 -2.97 -6.62
CA GLY A 235 1.47 -2.47 -6.42
C GLY A 235 1.97 -1.59 -7.56
N ILE A 236 1.99 -2.19 -8.75
CA ILE A 236 2.42 -1.60 -10.00
C ILE A 236 1.47 -0.48 -10.43
N VAL A 237 0.16 -0.72 -10.39
CA VAL A 237 -0.88 0.24 -10.83
C VAL A 237 -0.80 1.54 -10.02
N LEU A 238 -0.73 1.43 -8.70
CA LEU A 238 -0.59 2.57 -7.80
C LEU A 238 0.70 3.37 -8.07
N GLY A 239 1.81 2.70 -8.36
CA GLY A 239 3.02 3.39 -8.80
C GLY A 239 2.86 4.12 -10.14
N VAL A 240 2.05 3.60 -11.07
CA VAL A 240 1.68 4.30 -12.33
C VAL A 240 0.82 5.53 -12.04
N ILE A 241 -0.12 5.46 -11.09
CA ILE A 241 -0.89 6.64 -10.65
C ILE A 241 0.03 7.71 -10.07
N VAL A 242 1.02 7.36 -9.25
CA VAL A 242 2.02 8.33 -8.75
C VAL A 242 2.81 8.96 -9.88
N LYS A 243 3.22 8.17 -10.89
CA LYS A 243 3.94 8.70 -12.05
C LYS A 243 3.09 9.66 -12.89
N ALA A 244 1.82 9.31 -13.09
CA ALA A 244 0.92 10.10 -13.92
C ALA A 244 0.48 11.41 -13.25
N THR A 245 0.32 11.39 -11.92
CA THR A 245 -0.20 12.54 -11.15
C THR A 245 0.89 13.36 -10.46
N GLY A 246 2.07 12.78 -10.25
CA GLY A 246 3.12 13.33 -9.38
C GLY A 246 2.85 13.17 -7.88
N SER A 247 1.66 12.74 -7.48
CA SER A 247 1.18 12.83 -6.10
C SER A 247 0.94 11.48 -5.45
N ILE A 248 1.59 11.24 -4.30
CA ILE A 248 1.31 10.07 -3.46
C ILE A 248 -0.12 10.07 -2.90
N LEU A 249 -0.73 11.25 -2.76
CA LEU A 249 -2.10 11.37 -2.27
C LEU A 249 -3.11 10.77 -3.26
N CYS A 250 -2.84 10.86 -4.57
CA CYS A 250 -3.66 10.19 -5.58
C CYS A 250 -3.57 8.67 -5.46
N SER A 251 -2.38 8.14 -5.15
CA SER A 251 -2.19 6.72 -4.84
C SER A 251 -2.96 6.30 -3.59
N MET A 252 -2.89 7.10 -2.52
CA MET A 252 -3.63 6.85 -1.27
C MET A 252 -5.13 6.80 -1.54
N LEU A 253 -5.65 7.80 -2.26
CA LEU A 253 -7.07 7.84 -2.61
C LEU A 253 -7.48 6.64 -3.47
N THR A 254 -6.66 6.27 -4.46
CA THR A 254 -6.89 5.09 -5.31
C THR A 254 -6.97 3.82 -4.45
N HIS A 255 -6.04 3.64 -3.52
CA HIS A 255 -5.98 2.46 -2.66
C HIS A 255 -7.14 2.42 -1.65
N ILE A 256 -7.49 3.55 -1.04
CA ILE A 256 -8.67 3.70 -0.17
C ILE A 256 -9.94 3.33 -0.93
N ILE A 257 -10.13 3.83 -2.16
CA ILE A 257 -11.31 3.51 -2.97
C ILE A 257 -11.31 2.03 -3.36
N PHE A 258 -10.15 1.46 -3.72
CA PHE A 258 -10.03 0.04 -4.05
C PHE A 258 -10.48 -0.85 -2.88
N ASN A 259 -9.95 -0.60 -1.67
CA ASN A 259 -10.35 -1.35 -0.48
C ASN A 259 -11.79 -1.03 -0.06
N GLY A 260 -12.24 0.22 -0.12
CA GLY A 260 -13.63 0.57 0.19
C GLY A 260 -14.62 -0.14 -0.74
N THR A 261 -14.28 -0.25 -2.03
CA THR A 261 -15.09 -0.97 -3.02
C THR A 261 -15.25 -2.44 -2.66
N SER A 262 -14.22 -3.10 -2.10
CA SER A 262 -14.33 -4.52 -1.75
C SER A 262 -15.32 -4.80 -0.62
N TYR A 263 -15.58 -3.82 0.26
CA TYR A 263 -16.61 -3.93 1.31
C TYR A 263 -18.00 -3.50 0.83
N ILE A 264 -18.09 -2.56 -0.12
CA ILE A 264 -19.36 -2.08 -0.67
C ILE A 264 -19.94 -3.09 -1.67
N LEU A 265 -19.09 -3.72 -2.49
CA LEU A 265 -19.51 -4.58 -3.59
C LEU A 265 -20.41 -5.75 -3.14
N PRO A 266 -20.10 -6.52 -2.07
CA PRO A 266 -20.98 -7.58 -1.59
C PRO A 266 -22.36 -7.08 -1.12
N ILE A 267 -22.44 -5.86 -0.57
CA ILE A 267 -23.71 -5.26 -0.12
C ILE A 267 -24.58 -4.92 -1.33
N VAL A 268 -23.97 -4.35 -2.37
CA VAL A 268 -24.67 -4.00 -3.62
C VAL A 268 -25.15 -5.26 -4.35
N LEU A 269 -24.27 -6.25 -4.55
CA LEU A 269 -24.60 -7.48 -5.27
C LEU A 269 -25.50 -8.43 -4.47
N GLY A 270 -25.40 -8.43 -3.14
CA GLY A 270 -26.24 -9.29 -2.28
C GLY A 270 -27.72 -8.90 -2.27
N SER A 271 -28.08 -7.73 -2.81
CA SER A 271 -29.44 -7.20 -2.82
C SER A 271 -30.21 -7.43 -4.14
N GLY A 272 -29.52 -7.84 -5.21
CA GLY A 272 -30.08 -7.99 -6.55
C GLY A 272 -30.35 -9.44 -6.96
N ASN A 273 -31.20 -9.65 -7.97
CA ASN A 273 -31.28 -10.95 -8.64
C ASN A 273 -30.03 -11.19 -9.52
N ASN A 274 -29.78 -12.45 -9.90
CA ASN A 274 -28.56 -12.84 -10.62
C ASN A 274 -28.32 -12.04 -11.92
N ILE A 275 -29.40 -11.65 -12.63
CA ILE A 275 -29.30 -10.89 -13.89
C ILE A 275 -28.83 -9.45 -13.63
N ILE A 276 -29.41 -8.79 -12.61
CA ILE A 276 -29.01 -7.43 -12.20
C ILE A 276 -27.54 -7.43 -11.76
N ASN A 277 -27.13 -8.43 -10.99
CA ASN A 277 -25.74 -8.54 -10.53
C ASN A 277 -24.75 -8.69 -11.68
N ILE A 278 -25.07 -9.51 -12.69
CA ILE A 278 -24.25 -9.66 -13.89
C ILE A 278 -24.18 -8.33 -14.67
N ALA A 279 -25.31 -7.62 -14.82
CA ALA A 279 -25.35 -6.34 -15.51
C ALA A 279 -24.52 -5.26 -14.79
N VAL A 280 -24.66 -5.15 -13.47
CA VAL A 280 -23.86 -4.24 -12.62
C VAL A 280 -22.37 -4.55 -12.77
N MET A 281 -22.00 -5.83 -12.72
CA MET A 281 -20.60 -6.26 -12.88
C MET A 281 -20.04 -5.94 -14.26
N PHE A 282 -20.84 -6.11 -15.33
CA PHE A 282 -20.42 -5.77 -16.69
C PHE A 282 -20.19 -4.27 -16.85
N VAL A 283 -21.10 -3.43 -16.33
CA VAL A 283 -20.93 -1.96 -16.34
C VAL A 283 -19.67 -1.55 -15.59
N LEU A 284 -19.44 -2.12 -14.41
CA LEU A 284 -18.26 -1.85 -13.60
C LEU A 284 -16.96 -2.30 -14.27
N PHE A 285 -16.98 -3.41 -15.01
CA PHE A 285 -15.86 -3.86 -15.83
C PHE A 285 -15.55 -2.89 -16.97
N VAL A 286 -16.57 -2.41 -17.70
CA VAL A 286 -16.37 -1.42 -18.77
C VAL A 286 -15.78 -0.13 -18.20
N ILE A 287 -16.30 0.33 -17.07
CA ILE A 287 -15.79 1.49 -16.34
C ILE A 287 -14.33 1.29 -15.91
N ALA A 288 -13.95 0.10 -15.46
CA ALA A 288 -12.58 -0.26 -15.10
C ALA A 288 -11.60 -0.06 -16.26
N VAL A 289 -11.97 -0.62 -17.41
CA VAL A 289 -11.18 -0.58 -18.63
C VAL A 289 -11.01 0.88 -19.06
N LEU A 290 -12.09 1.67 -19.06
CA LEU A 290 -12.04 3.10 -19.38
C LEU A 290 -11.16 3.89 -18.41
N GLY A 291 -11.23 3.60 -17.10
CA GLY A 291 -10.39 4.21 -16.08
C GLY A 291 -8.90 3.97 -16.34
N ILE A 292 -8.51 2.72 -16.60
CA ILE A 292 -7.13 2.31 -16.88
C ILE A 292 -6.59 3.01 -18.15
N PHE A 293 -7.39 3.09 -19.22
CA PHE A 293 -6.99 3.83 -20.42
C PHE A 293 -6.95 5.35 -20.21
N GLY A 294 -7.82 5.85 -19.34
CA GLY A 294 -7.88 7.25 -18.91
C GLY A 294 -6.63 7.72 -18.16
N ILE A 295 -5.85 6.81 -17.57
CA ILE A 295 -4.60 7.14 -16.85
C ILE A 295 -3.63 7.92 -17.75
N LYS A 296 -3.61 7.65 -19.07
CA LYS A 296 -2.77 8.39 -20.02
C LYS A 296 -3.17 9.86 -20.17
N THR A 297 -4.36 10.22 -19.72
CA THR A 297 -4.93 11.57 -19.85
C THR A 297 -4.86 12.38 -18.55
N PHE A 298 -4.21 11.84 -17.50
CA PHE A 298 -3.82 12.63 -16.33
C PHE A 298 -2.89 13.74 -16.78
N THR A 299 -3.37 14.97 -16.69
CA THR A 299 -2.52 16.15 -16.81
C THR A 299 -1.89 16.39 -15.44
N GLY A 300 -0.60 16.06 -15.30
CA GLY A 300 0.17 16.36 -14.10
C GLY A 300 0.35 17.87 -13.92
N ALA A 301 0.12 18.36 -12.71
CA ALA A 301 0.24 19.77 -12.36
C ALA A 301 1.65 20.14 -11.86
N VAL A 302 2.68 19.52 -12.45
CA VAL A 302 4.05 19.95 -12.18
C VAL A 302 4.22 21.27 -12.89
N SER A 303 4.30 22.37 -12.15
CA SER A 303 4.75 23.62 -12.73
C SER A 303 6.22 23.42 -13.10
N HIS A 304 6.52 23.15 -14.37
CA HIS A 304 7.83 23.47 -14.88
C HIS A 304 7.95 24.99 -14.79
N ASN A 305 8.44 25.49 -13.67
CA ASN A 305 8.98 26.84 -13.64
C ASN A 305 10.24 26.78 -14.50
N ASN A 306 10.17 27.47 -15.64
CA ASN A 306 11.27 27.74 -16.54
C ASN A 306 12.46 28.35 -15.80
#